data_AF-A0A523DEI6-F1
#
_entry.id   AF-A0A523DEI6-F1
#
_cell.length_a   1.000
_cell.length_b   1.000
_cell.length_c   1.000
_cell.angle_alpha   90.00
_cell.angle_beta   90.00
_cell.angle_gamma   90.00
#
_symmetry.space_group_name_H-M   'P 1'
#
loop_
_entity.id
_entity.type
_entity.pdbx_description
1 polymer ?
#
loop_
_entity_poly.entity_id
_entity_poly.type
_entity_poly.pdbx_seq_one_letter_code
_entity_poly.pdbx_strand_id
1 'polypeptide(L)'
;MERTVILNPSEVATLDKQDPSTASGGGFQRLLVKLQRQLDRTTGELKLDDGDQRRIPSYAFDYGQGGWEDRRVRIFGRTLGPTLGRQAPHVATSDQPTTGYP
;
A
#
# COMPACT_ATOMS: atom_id res chain seq x y z
N MET A 1 2.24 13.99 -4.33
CA MET A 1 3.35 13.14 -4.78
C MET A 1 2.83 11.80 -5.28
N GLU A 2 3.01 11.55 -6.56
CA GLU A 2 2.68 10.27 -7.19
C GLU A 2 3.83 9.27 -6.95
N ARG A 3 3.49 8.03 -6.56
CA ARG A 3 4.45 6.95 -6.33
C ARG A 3 4.15 5.78 -7.23
N THR A 4 5.12 5.36 -8.01
CA THR A 4 5.01 4.18 -8.88
C THR A 4 5.52 2.94 -8.16
N VAL A 5 4.77 1.84 -8.21
CA VAL A 5 5.16 0.53 -7.70
C VAL A 5 5.07 -0.52 -8.80
N ILE A 6 5.96 -1.51 -8.76
CA ILE A 6 5.94 -2.62 -9.72
C ILE A 6 5.54 -3.90 -9.00
N LEU A 7 4.34 -4.38 -9.28
CA LEU A 7 3.80 -5.63 -8.77
C LEU A 7 4.36 -6.81 -9.58
N ASN A 8 4.73 -7.88 -8.90
CA ASN A 8 5.08 -9.14 -9.52
C ASN A 8 3.80 -9.93 -9.92
N PRO A 9 3.93 -11.00 -10.72
CA PRO A 9 2.77 -11.77 -11.19
C PRO A 9 1.89 -12.35 -10.07
N SER A 10 2.47 -12.72 -8.93
CA SER A 10 1.72 -13.24 -7.77
C SER A 10 0.93 -12.16 -7.03
N GLU A 11 1.50 -10.95 -6.93
CA GLU A 11 0.86 -9.75 -6.38
C GLU A 11 -0.29 -9.31 -7.29
N VAL A 12 -0.06 -9.28 -8.61
CA VAL A 12 -1.09 -9.03 -9.61
C VAL A 12 -2.22 -10.04 -9.52
N ALA A 13 -1.92 -11.35 -9.47
CA ALA A 13 -2.94 -12.38 -9.31
C ALA A 13 -3.74 -12.22 -8.01
N THR A 14 -3.11 -11.75 -6.93
CA THR A 14 -3.79 -11.51 -5.65
C THR A 14 -4.70 -10.28 -5.70
N LEU A 15 -4.28 -9.25 -6.44
CA LEU A 15 -5.10 -8.08 -6.76
C LEU A 15 -6.28 -8.47 -7.65
N ASP A 16 -6.07 -9.28 -8.69
CA ASP A 16 -7.09 -9.71 -9.67
C ASP A 16 -8.15 -10.64 -9.05
N LYS A 17 -7.81 -11.37 -7.97
CA LYS A 17 -8.81 -12.09 -7.15
C LYS A 17 -9.90 -11.18 -6.54
N GLN A 18 -9.77 -9.85 -6.59
CA GLN A 18 -10.84 -8.96 -6.15
C GLN A 18 -11.90 -8.88 -7.24
N ASP A 19 -13.12 -9.30 -6.94
CA ASP A 19 -14.21 -9.24 -7.90
C ASP A 19 -14.59 -7.79 -8.22
N PRO A 20 -14.56 -7.37 -9.50
CA PRO A 20 -14.83 -5.98 -9.89
C PRO A 20 -16.29 -5.56 -9.69
N SER A 21 -17.23 -6.51 -9.63
CA SER A 21 -18.65 -6.26 -9.37
C SER A 21 -18.93 -5.86 -7.92
N THR A 22 -17.98 -6.18 -7.02
CA THR A 22 -18.07 -5.79 -5.60
C THR A 22 -17.58 -4.37 -5.32
N ALA A 23 -17.31 -3.55 -6.34
CA ALA A 23 -16.92 -2.14 -6.19
C ALA A 23 -17.92 -1.30 -5.36
N SER A 24 -19.19 -1.72 -5.30
CA SER A 24 -20.25 -1.09 -4.50
C SER A 24 -20.30 -1.57 -3.04
N GLY A 25 -19.51 -2.58 -2.67
CA GLY A 25 -19.53 -3.21 -1.34
C GLY A 25 -18.79 -2.43 -0.24
N GLY A 26 -17.96 -1.44 -0.61
CA GLY A 26 -17.27 -0.61 0.37
C GLY A 26 -16.10 0.22 -0.20
N GLY A 27 -15.60 1.17 0.59
CA GLY A 27 -14.55 2.11 0.18
C GLY A 27 -13.22 1.44 -0.20
N PHE A 28 -12.88 0.31 0.43
CA PHE A 28 -11.66 -0.45 0.12
C PHE A 28 -11.80 -1.32 -1.13
N GLN A 29 -12.94 -1.96 -1.35
CA GLN A 29 -13.18 -2.74 -2.58
C GLN A 29 -13.14 -1.82 -3.80
N ARG A 30 -13.75 -0.64 -3.68
CA ARG A 30 -13.65 0.40 -4.71
C ARG A 30 -12.20 0.83 -4.98
N LEU A 31 -11.37 0.92 -3.94
CA LEU A 31 -9.95 1.21 -4.10
C LEU A 31 -9.24 0.09 -4.88
N LEU A 32 -9.42 -1.18 -4.50
CA LEU A 32 -8.80 -2.30 -5.21
C LEU A 32 -9.21 -2.37 -6.69
N VAL A 33 -10.50 -2.17 -6.99
CA VAL A 33 -11.00 -2.14 -8.38
C VAL A 33 -10.43 -0.95 -9.15
N LYS A 34 -10.24 0.21 -8.50
CA LYS A 34 -9.53 1.34 -9.11
C LYS A 34 -8.08 0.96 -9.43
N LEU A 35 -7.36 0.33 -8.50
CA LEU A 35 -5.97 -0.09 -8.70
C LEU A 35 -5.84 -1.15 -9.81
N GLN A 36 -6.77 -2.11 -9.90
CA GLN A 36 -6.82 -3.05 -11.03
C GLN A 36 -6.93 -2.34 -12.39
N ARG A 37 -7.70 -1.24 -12.47
CA ARG A 37 -7.85 -0.46 -13.70
C ARG A 37 -6.62 0.37 -14.05
N GLN A 38 -5.83 0.76 -13.05
CA GLN A 38 -4.60 1.55 -13.22
C GLN A 38 -3.35 0.69 -13.40
N LEU A 39 -3.45 -0.61 -13.10
CA LEU A 39 -2.35 -1.55 -13.26
C LEU A 39 -2.06 -1.80 -14.74
N ASP A 40 -0.83 -1.54 -15.14
CA ASP A 40 -0.29 -2.04 -16.39
C ASP A 40 -0.01 -3.55 -16.24
N ARG A 41 -0.82 -4.38 -16.90
CA ARG A 41 -0.72 -5.84 -16.78
C ARG A 41 0.48 -6.44 -17.51
N THR A 42 1.08 -5.69 -18.42
CA THR A 42 2.26 -6.15 -19.18
C THR A 42 3.52 -6.00 -18.35
N THR A 43 3.62 -4.92 -17.59
CA THR A 43 4.82 -4.56 -16.80
C THR A 43 4.67 -4.76 -15.30
N GLY A 44 3.43 -4.83 -14.81
CA GLY A 44 3.11 -4.80 -13.38
C GLY A 44 3.16 -3.39 -12.77
N GLU A 45 3.33 -2.34 -13.59
CA GLU A 45 3.42 -0.97 -13.12
C GLU A 45 2.06 -0.46 -12.60
N LEU A 46 2.06 0.11 -11.40
CA LEU A 46 0.89 0.73 -10.79
C LEU A 46 1.27 2.10 -10.23
N LYS A 47 0.54 3.13 -10.64
CA LYS A 47 0.71 4.51 -10.16
C LYS A 47 -0.23 4.79 -9.02
N LEU A 48 0.33 5.13 -7.86
CA LEU A 48 -0.41 5.46 -6.65
C LEU A 48 -0.37 6.98 -6.42
N ASP A 49 -1.53 7.61 -6.43
CA ASP A 49 -1.67 9.01 -6.01
C ASP A 49 -1.57 9.12 -4.48
N ASP A 50 -1.34 10.32 -3.93
CA ASP A 50 -1.33 10.54 -2.47
C ASP A 50 -2.62 10.06 -1.79
N GLY A 51 -3.76 10.20 -2.46
CA GLY A 51 -5.04 9.70 -1.97
C GLY A 51 -5.04 8.19 -1.80
N ASP A 52 -4.41 7.47 -2.72
CA ASP A 52 -4.29 6.01 -2.66
C ASP A 52 -3.27 5.60 -1.59
N GLN A 53 -2.13 6.28 -1.53
CA GLN A 53 -1.08 6.05 -0.53
C GLN A 53 -1.54 6.29 0.91
N ARG A 54 -2.48 7.22 1.16
CA ARG A 54 -3.08 7.40 2.48
C ARG A 54 -4.13 6.33 2.79
N ARG A 55 -4.91 5.93 1.78
CA ARG A 55 -6.02 4.98 1.96
C ARG A 55 -5.53 3.55 2.19
N ILE A 56 -4.52 3.10 1.45
CA ILE A 56 -3.97 1.74 1.56
C ILE A 56 -3.61 1.37 3.01
N PRO A 57 -2.79 2.16 3.75
CA PRO A 57 -2.46 1.87 5.14
C PRO A 57 -3.64 2.10 6.09
N SER A 58 -4.48 3.13 5.91
CA SER A 58 -5.65 3.33 6.76
C SER A 58 -6.63 2.16 6.71
N TYR A 59 -6.86 1.58 5.53
CA TYR A 59 -7.69 0.38 5.45
C TYR A 59 -7.00 -0.84 6.07
N ALA A 60 -5.68 -0.94 5.97
CA ALA A 60 -4.89 -2.04 6.52
C ALA A 60 -4.85 -2.05 8.06
N PHE A 61 -4.59 -0.91 8.69
CA PHE A 61 -4.29 -0.83 10.12
C PHE A 61 -5.42 -0.25 10.98
N ASP A 62 -6.26 0.64 10.44
CA ASP A 62 -7.32 1.28 11.23
C ASP A 62 -8.66 0.52 11.17
N TYR A 63 -8.85 -0.34 10.16
CA TYR A 63 -10.09 -1.10 9.97
C TYR A 63 -9.95 -2.52 10.56
N GLY A 64 -9.94 -2.61 11.89
CA GLY A 64 -9.68 -3.84 12.68
C GLY A 64 -10.76 -4.94 12.66
N GLN A 65 -11.53 -5.11 11.58
CA GLN A 65 -12.66 -6.06 11.53
C GLN A 65 -12.70 -6.96 10.29
N GLY A 66 -11.60 -7.69 10.02
CA GLY A 66 -11.72 -9.00 9.38
C GLY A 66 -10.69 -9.31 8.32
N GLY A 67 -9.60 -10.02 8.66
CA GLY A 67 -8.82 -10.89 7.75
C GLY A 67 -8.18 -10.29 6.48
N TRP A 68 -8.43 -9.03 6.12
CA TRP A 68 -7.93 -8.40 4.89
C TRP A 68 -6.48 -7.93 4.98
N GLU A 69 -5.93 -7.89 6.20
CA GLU A 69 -4.55 -7.45 6.48
C GLU A 69 -3.53 -8.32 5.73
N ASP A 70 -3.67 -9.64 5.80
CA ASP A 70 -2.77 -10.60 5.16
C ASP A 70 -2.77 -10.44 3.63
N ARG A 71 -3.94 -10.20 3.05
CA ARG A 71 -4.08 -10.00 1.61
C ARG A 71 -3.43 -8.69 1.15
N ARG A 72 -3.45 -7.64 1.97
CA ARG A 72 -2.82 -6.35 1.66
C ARG A 72 -1.31 -6.44 1.76
N VAL A 73 -0.80 -7.10 2.80
CA VAL A 73 0.64 -7.39 2.93
C VAL A 73 1.12 -8.25 1.77
N ARG A 74 0.32 -9.22 1.31
CA ARG A 74 0.65 -10.02 0.12
C ARG A 74 0.71 -9.24 -1.20
N ILE A 75 -0.11 -8.20 -1.38
CA ILE A 75 -0.13 -7.40 -2.62
C ILE A 75 0.95 -6.31 -2.59
N PHE A 76 1.12 -5.65 -1.44
CA PHE A 76 1.89 -4.40 -1.36
C PHE A 76 3.04 -4.46 -0.34
N GLY A 77 3.16 -5.50 0.47
CA GLY A 77 4.18 -5.57 1.53
C GLY A 77 5.60 -5.53 0.99
N ARG A 78 5.84 -6.07 -0.21
CA ARG A 78 7.14 -5.99 -0.88
C ARG A 78 7.38 -4.61 -1.51
N THR A 79 6.36 -3.99 -2.09
CA THR A 79 6.51 -2.75 -2.87
C THR A 79 6.44 -1.48 -2.02
N LEU A 80 5.62 -1.50 -0.97
CA LEU A 80 5.41 -0.39 -0.03
C LEU A 80 6.03 -0.63 1.35
N GLY A 81 6.60 -1.82 1.59
CA GLY A 81 7.16 -2.22 2.87
C GLY A 81 6.11 -2.72 3.87
N PRO A 82 6.54 -3.19 5.06
CA PRO A 82 5.65 -3.75 6.08
C PRO A 82 4.63 -2.73 6.62
N THR A 83 4.90 -1.44 6.45
CA THR A 83 4.01 -0.34 6.85
C THR A 83 3.11 0.16 5.72
N LEU A 84 3.14 -0.49 4.55
CA LEU A 84 2.31 -0.19 3.38
C LEU A 84 2.36 1.30 2.97
N GLY A 85 3.54 1.90 3.04
CA GLY A 85 3.74 3.31 2.66
C GLY A 85 3.38 4.31 3.77
N ARG A 86 2.90 3.85 4.93
CA ARG A 86 2.96 4.68 6.15
C ARG A 86 4.44 4.88 6.41
N GLN A 87 4.94 6.11 6.31
CA GLN A 87 6.22 6.44 6.91
C GLN A 87 6.14 5.92 8.33
N ALA A 88 7.06 5.02 8.71
CA ALA A 88 7.28 4.74 10.13
C ALA A 88 7.28 6.11 10.82
N PRO A 89 6.62 6.28 11.99
CA PRO A 89 6.76 7.53 12.73
C PRO A 89 8.25 7.81 12.76
N HIS A 90 8.64 9.02 12.34
CA HIS A 90 10.01 9.49 12.43
C HIS A 90 10.51 9.12 13.82
N VAL A 91 11.16 7.98 13.95
CA VAL A 91 12.05 7.73 15.06
C VAL A 91 13.10 8.76 14.78
N ALA A 92 13.09 9.81 15.59
CA ALA A 92 14.16 10.76 15.65
C ALA A 92 15.41 9.95 15.99
N THR A 93 16.08 9.42 14.97
CA THR A 93 17.50 9.13 15.05
C THR A 93 18.15 10.48 15.24
N SER A 94 18.17 10.90 16.51
CA SER A 94 19.09 11.90 17.01
C SER A 94 20.46 11.25 16.98
N ASP A 95 20.99 11.07 15.76
CA ASP A 95 22.42 11.01 15.53
C ASP A 95 22.91 12.47 15.56
N GLN A 96 22.85 13.07 16.75
CA GLN A 96 23.72 14.19 17.05
C GLN A 96 25.00 13.59 17.58
N PRO A 97 26.15 13.74 16.90
CA PRO A 97 27.42 13.59 17.59
C PRO A 97 27.41 14.65 18.69
N THR A 98 27.42 14.22 19.96
CA THR A 98 27.77 15.09 21.07
C THR A 98 29.25 15.44 20.88
N THR A 99 29.52 16.45 20.05
CA THR A 99 30.77 17.18 20.07
C THR A 99 30.86 17.81 21.45
N GLY A 100 31.55 17.10 22.34
CA GLY A 100 32.11 17.70 23.53
C GLY A 100 33.02 18.84 23.11
N TYR A 101 32.78 20.00 23.69
CA TYR A 101 33.72 21.11 23.76
C TYR A 101 33.61 21.73 25.17
N PRO A 102 34.67 22.41 25.63
CA PRO A 102 35.49 22.08 26.81
C PRO A 102 34.92 22.53 28.16
#